data_AF-A0A7S3B194-F1
#
_entry.id   AF-A0A7S3B194-F1
#
_cell.length_a   1.000
_cell.length_b   1.000
_cell.length_c   1.000
_cell.angle_alpha   90.00
_cell.angle_beta   90.00
_cell.angle_gamma   90.00
#
_symmetry.space_group_name_H-M   'P 1'
#
loop_
_entity.id
_entity.type
_entity.pdbx_description
1 polymer ?
#
loop_
_entity_poly.entity_id
_entity_poly.type
_entity_poly.pdbx_seq_one_letter_code
_entity_poly.pdbx_strand_id
1 'polypeptide(L)'
;SCVTSPSPYHTRCPRETLRAEGVYGPRSRHRAEVVSTGGRLVFPLLVDRTADVVMNDSAVICEHLWAVYGNDLERPTLDVVLNTRKYTKSLLVDFPLLAAPSALRPWPWSGLMLAPSKANAQPLVLYGCEADAGSRLVREALCSLQL
;
A
#
# COMPACT_ATOMS: atom_id res chain seq x y z
N SER A 1 11.03 12.89 -38.56
CA SER A 1 11.46 12.89 -37.14
C SER A 1 10.63 13.90 -36.38
N CYS A 2 9.50 13.50 -35.79
CA CYS A 2 8.66 14.42 -35.00
C CYS A 2 9.18 14.43 -33.56
N VAL A 3 9.90 15.50 -33.21
CA VAL A 3 10.21 15.84 -31.82
C VAL A 3 8.93 16.45 -31.25
N THR A 4 8.17 15.66 -30.51
CA THR A 4 7.03 16.18 -29.72
C THR A 4 7.60 17.01 -28.57
N SER A 5 7.50 18.33 -28.68
CA SER A 5 7.71 19.22 -27.54
C SER A 5 6.68 18.91 -26.45
N PRO A 6 7.08 18.81 -25.17
CA PRO A 6 6.13 18.50 -24.09
C PRO A 6 5.09 19.61 -23.93
N SER A 7 3.82 19.21 -23.78
CA SER A 7 2.68 20.12 -23.53
C SER A 7 2.91 20.96 -22.27
N PRO A 8 2.57 22.26 -22.26
CA PRO A 8 2.77 23.15 -21.10
C PRO A 8 1.91 22.77 -19.88
N TYR A 9 0.95 21.85 -20.04
CA TYR A 9 0.11 21.32 -18.97
C TYR A 9 0.52 19.92 -18.49
N HIS A 10 1.68 19.41 -18.92
CA HIS A 10 2.17 18.12 -18.46
C HIS A 10 2.71 18.23 -17.04
N THR A 11 1.82 18.17 -16.05
CA THR A 11 2.21 17.83 -14.69
C THR A 11 2.67 16.37 -14.71
N ARG A 12 3.90 16.14 -14.23
CA ARG A 12 4.41 14.78 -14.02
C ARG A 12 3.41 14.06 -13.13
N CYS A 13 3.10 12.80 -13.46
CA CYS A 13 2.28 12.02 -12.56
C CYS A 13 2.97 11.92 -11.18
N PRO A 14 2.23 11.80 -10.06
CA PRO A 14 2.83 11.78 -8.73
C PRO A 14 4.02 10.82 -8.60
N ARG A 15 3.95 9.66 -9.25
CA ARG A 15 5.04 8.67 -9.30
C ARG A 15 6.33 9.20 -9.94
N GLU A 16 6.21 9.96 -11.03
CA GLU A 16 7.35 10.55 -11.75
C GLU A 16 7.95 11.72 -10.98
N THR A 17 7.10 12.55 -10.35
CA THR A 17 7.54 13.63 -9.45
C THR A 17 8.35 13.05 -8.29
N LEU A 18 7.78 12.07 -7.57
CA LEU A 18 8.45 11.45 -6.42
C LEU A 18 9.73 10.70 -6.80
N ARG A 19 9.78 10.11 -8.01
CA ARG A 19 11.01 9.51 -8.54
C ARG A 19 12.07 10.56 -8.86
N ALA A 20 11.69 11.69 -9.48
CA ALA A 20 12.61 12.78 -9.82
C ALA A 20 13.18 13.46 -8.57
N GLU A 21 12.34 13.65 -7.55
CA GLU A 21 12.73 14.12 -6.22
C GLU A 21 13.55 13.08 -5.43
N GLY A 22 13.63 11.83 -5.92
CA GLY A 22 14.41 10.77 -5.29
C GLY A 22 13.81 10.23 -4.00
N VAL A 23 12.51 10.44 -3.77
CA VAL A 23 11.80 10.10 -2.52
C VAL A 23 11.93 8.61 -2.15
N TYR A 24 11.97 7.73 -3.15
CA TYR A 24 12.10 6.27 -2.98
C TYR A 24 13.49 5.72 -3.35
N GLY A 25 14.44 6.59 -3.70
CA GLY A 25 15.76 6.21 -4.18
C GLY A 25 16.81 6.10 -3.07
N PRO A 26 18.07 5.77 -3.43
CA PRO A 26 19.21 5.77 -2.49
C PRO A 26 19.42 7.13 -1.80
N ARG A 27 19.01 8.21 -2.46
CA ARG A 27 19.10 9.60 -1.98
C ARG A 27 17.93 10.02 -1.07
N SER A 28 17.01 9.11 -0.74
CA SER A 28 15.89 9.43 0.14
C SER A 28 16.41 9.84 1.53
N ARG A 29 15.94 11.00 2.02
CA ARG A 29 16.45 11.64 3.25
C ARG A 29 16.39 10.72 4.48
N HIS A 30 15.32 9.93 4.59
CA HIS A 30 15.04 9.07 5.75
C HIS A 30 15.67 7.68 5.64
N ARG A 31 16.28 7.38 4.50
CA ARG A 31 16.87 6.07 4.22
C ARG A 31 18.01 5.74 5.17
N ALA A 32 18.90 6.70 5.37
CA ALA A 32 20.08 6.54 6.20
C ALA A 32 19.68 6.32 7.67
N GLU A 33 18.75 7.13 8.18
CA GLU A 33 18.24 7.03 9.55
C GLU A 33 17.54 5.69 9.81
N VAL A 34 16.70 5.22 8.88
CA VAL A 34 16.02 3.94 9.04
C VAL A 34 17.01 2.77 9.04
N VAL A 35 18.05 2.82 8.21
CA VAL A 35 19.09 1.79 8.20
C VAL A 35 19.96 1.87 9.47
N SER A 36 20.30 3.07 9.95
CA SER A 36 21.10 3.22 11.18
C SER A 36 20.33 2.78 12.42
N THR A 37 19.04 3.10 12.49
CA THR A 37 18.19 2.85 13.65
C THR A 37 17.62 1.43 13.62
N GLY A 38 17.01 1.04 12.51
CA GLY A 38 16.35 -0.26 12.35
C GLY A 38 17.25 -1.38 11.83
N GLY A 39 18.50 -1.09 11.43
CA GLY A 39 19.44 -2.05 10.84
C GLY A 39 19.08 -2.55 9.44
N ARG A 40 17.83 -2.38 9.00
CA ARG A 40 17.33 -2.79 7.68
C ARG A 40 16.32 -1.77 7.18
N LEU A 41 16.18 -1.73 5.85
CA LEU A 41 15.20 -0.88 5.19
C LEU A 41 13.93 -1.67 4.92
N VAL A 42 13.22 -1.97 6.00
CA VAL A 42 11.93 -2.66 5.96
C VAL A 42 10.94 -1.83 6.76
N PHE A 43 9.74 -1.67 6.23
CA PHE A 43 8.65 -1.00 6.94
C PHE A 43 7.53 -2.00 7.21
N PRO A 44 6.83 -1.91 8.35
CA PRO A 44 6.99 -0.89 9.41
C PRO A 44 8.22 -1.11 10.32
N LEU A 45 8.74 0.00 10.89
CA LEU A 45 9.79 0.07 11.91
C LEU A 45 9.20 0.79 13.14
N LEU A 46 9.31 0.19 14.33
CA LEU A 46 8.93 0.80 15.61
C LEU A 46 10.17 1.07 16.46
N VAL A 47 10.26 2.29 16.98
CA VAL A 47 11.22 2.68 18.02
C VAL A 47 10.41 2.97 19.27
N ASP A 48 10.40 2.04 20.21
CA ASP A 48 9.74 2.23 21.50
C ASP A 48 10.78 2.73 22.52
N ARG A 49 10.69 4.01 22.86
CA ARG A 49 11.60 4.66 23.82
C ARG A 49 11.30 4.31 25.27
N THR A 50 10.07 3.89 25.57
CA THR A 50 9.66 3.52 26.93
C THR A 50 10.25 2.16 27.30
N ALA A 51 10.23 1.23 26.35
CA ALA A 51 10.79 -0.12 26.51
C ALA A 51 12.25 -0.25 26.02
N ASP A 52 12.83 0.84 25.50
CA ASP A 52 14.18 0.91 24.91
C ASP A 52 14.46 -0.18 23.86
N VAL A 53 13.50 -0.37 22.95
CA VAL A 53 13.60 -1.38 21.88
C VAL A 53 13.35 -0.78 20.51
N VAL A 54 14.08 -1.30 19.53
CA VAL A 54 13.89 -1.00 18.11
C VAL A 54 13.58 -2.30 17.39
N MET A 55 12.46 -2.35 16.66
CA MET A 55 12.01 -3.57 16.02
C MET A 55 11.39 -3.33 14.65
N ASN A 56 11.62 -4.27 13.75
CA ASN A 56 10.99 -4.36 12.44
C ASN A 56 10.02 -5.55 12.43
N ASP A 57 9.24 -5.65 11.36
CA ASP A 57 8.18 -6.66 11.16
C ASP A 57 6.92 -6.33 11.95
N SER A 58 5.81 -6.17 11.22
CA SER A 58 4.51 -5.84 11.80
C SER A 58 4.07 -6.85 12.86
N ALA A 59 4.38 -8.13 12.68
CA ALA A 59 3.96 -9.15 13.63
C ALA A 59 4.68 -9.03 14.98
N VAL A 60 5.99 -8.78 14.94
CA VAL A 60 6.80 -8.57 16.14
C VAL A 60 6.38 -7.28 16.84
N ILE A 61 6.11 -6.23 16.07
CA ILE A 61 5.63 -4.94 16.58
C ILE A 61 4.31 -5.12 17.34
N CYS A 62 3.32 -5.79 16.75
CA CYS A 62 2.04 -5.98 17.41
C CYS A 62 2.15 -6.84 18.67
N GLU A 63 2.96 -7.91 18.65
CA GLU A 63 3.20 -8.71 19.85
C GLU A 63 3.83 -7.90 20.98
N HIS A 64 4.80 -7.04 20.67
CA HIS A 64 5.40 -6.12 21.65
C HIS A 64 4.37 -5.17 22.24
N LEU A 65 3.54 -4.55 21.39
CA LEU A 65 2.52 -3.62 21.85
C LEU A 65 1.50 -4.30 22.78
N TRP A 66 1.08 -5.52 22.45
CA TRP A 66 0.20 -6.29 23.33
C TRP A 66 0.87 -6.70 24.64
N ALA A 67 2.15 -7.10 24.60
CA ALA A 67 2.88 -7.52 25.78
C ALA A 67 3.17 -6.35 26.75
N VAL A 68 3.49 -5.17 26.23
CA VAL A 68 3.89 -4.02 27.05
C VAL A 68 2.71 -3.15 27.45
N TYR A 69 1.75 -2.94 26.55
CA TYR A 69 0.66 -1.98 26.76
C TYR A 69 -0.74 -2.61 26.78
N GLY A 70 -0.84 -3.93 26.56
CA GLY A 70 -2.12 -4.63 26.44
C GLY A 70 -2.63 -5.28 27.73
N ASN A 71 -1.97 -5.10 28.87
CA ASN A 71 -2.27 -5.86 30.11
C ASN A 71 -3.71 -5.68 30.62
N ASP A 72 -4.32 -4.51 30.43
CA ASP A 72 -5.68 -4.19 30.90
C ASP A 72 -6.73 -4.30 29.79
N LEU A 73 -6.35 -4.80 28.61
CA LEU A 73 -7.21 -4.86 27.43
C LEU A 73 -7.42 -6.29 26.96
N GLU A 74 -8.65 -6.61 26.62
CA GLU A 74 -8.95 -7.88 25.97
C GLU A 74 -8.44 -7.83 24.51
N ARG A 75 -7.55 -8.76 24.18
CA ARG A 75 -7.02 -8.88 22.82
C ARG A 75 -8.08 -9.49 21.89
N PRO A 76 -8.52 -8.78 20.82
CA PRO A 76 -9.54 -9.31 19.92
C PRO A 76 -9.10 -10.61 19.24
N THR A 77 -10.01 -11.58 19.16
CA THR A 77 -9.76 -12.88 18.51
C THR A 77 -9.25 -12.73 17.07
N LEU A 78 -9.76 -11.75 16.34
CA LEU A 78 -9.32 -11.45 14.97
C LEU A 78 -7.84 -11.06 14.91
N ASP A 79 -7.33 -10.26 15.85
CA ASP A 79 -5.91 -9.92 15.88
C ASP A 79 -5.07 -11.16 16.20
N VAL A 80 -5.51 -12.02 17.12
CA VAL A 80 -4.82 -13.28 17.41
C VAL A 80 -4.70 -14.17 16.16
N VAL A 81 -5.75 -14.25 15.34
CA VAL A 81 -5.80 -15.07 14.12
C VAL A 81 -5.03 -14.45 12.95
N LEU A 82 -5.06 -13.12 12.79
CA LEU A 82 -4.45 -12.45 11.65
C LEU A 82 -2.96 -12.15 11.87
N ASN A 83 -2.51 -12.10 13.12
CA ASN A 83 -1.18 -11.67 13.50
C ASN A 83 -0.26 -12.82 13.93
N THR A 84 -0.68 -14.06 13.71
CA THR A 84 -0.03 -15.29 14.19
C THR A 84 1.18 -15.73 13.35
N ARG A 85 1.95 -14.78 12.79
CA ARG A 85 3.15 -15.12 11.99
C ARG A 85 4.22 -15.89 12.76
N LYS A 86 4.29 -15.78 14.09
CA LYS A 86 5.24 -16.54 14.90
C LYS A 86 4.84 -17.99 15.17
N TYR A 87 3.56 -18.36 15.09
CA TYR A 87 3.09 -19.67 15.60
C TYR A 87 2.27 -20.51 14.62
N THR A 88 1.75 -19.96 13.53
CA THR A 88 1.06 -20.76 12.51
C THR A 88 1.47 -20.32 11.12
N LYS A 89 2.54 -20.90 10.59
CA LYS A 89 2.69 -21.11 9.14
C LYS A 89 1.76 -22.24 8.69
N SER A 90 0.48 -22.12 9.05
CA SER A 90 -0.50 -23.12 8.66
C SER A 90 -0.96 -22.75 7.25
N LEU A 91 -0.46 -23.49 6.26
CA LEU A 91 -0.93 -23.37 4.88
C LEU A 91 -2.46 -23.42 4.78
N LEU A 92 -3.14 -24.08 5.72
CA LEU A 92 -4.60 -24.17 5.77
C LEU A 92 -5.30 -22.84 6.10
N VAL A 93 -4.62 -21.90 6.79
CA VAL A 93 -5.18 -20.59 7.14
C VAL A 93 -4.62 -19.51 6.23
N ASP A 94 -3.31 -19.52 5.99
CA ASP A 94 -2.65 -18.49 5.17
C ASP A 94 -3.11 -18.55 3.71
N PHE A 95 -3.21 -19.74 3.13
CA PHE A 95 -3.60 -19.90 1.72
C PHE A 95 -5.00 -19.33 1.44
N PRO A 96 -6.07 -19.69 2.17
CA PRO A 96 -7.37 -19.09 1.92
C PRO A 96 -7.39 -17.59 2.22
N LEU A 97 -6.66 -17.08 3.22
CA LEU A 97 -6.63 -15.63 3.49
C LEU A 97 -5.98 -14.85 2.34
N LEU A 98 -4.90 -15.36 1.76
CA LEU A 98 -4.21 -14.77 0.60
C LEU A 98 -4.97 -14.98 -0.72
N ALA A 99 -5.68 -16.11 -0.87
CA ALA A 99 -6.42 -16.44 -2.08
C ALA A 99 -7.84 -15.86 -2.10
N ALA A 100 -8.43 -15.55 -0.93
CA ALA A 100 -9.81 -15.06 -0.82
C ALA A 100 -10.06 -13.77 -1.63
N PRO A 101 -9.18 -12.75 -1.63
CA PRO A 101 -9.38 -11.58 -2.49
C PRO A 101 -9.42 -11.90 -3.98
N SER A 102 -8.68 -12.94 -4.42
CA SER A 102 -8.70 -13.42 -5.79
C SER A 102 -9.98 -14.20 -6.10
N ALA A 103 -10.51 -14.94 -5.13
CA ALA A 103 -11.79 -15.66 -5.26
C ALA A 103 -13.02 -14.72 -5.21
N LEU A 104 -12.94 -13.63 -4.44
CA LEU A 104 -13.97 -12.59 -4.33
C LEU A 104 -14.00 -11.64 -5.54
N ARG A 105 -13.03 -11.75 -6.46
CA ARG A 105 -13.09 -11.12 -7.79
C ARG A 105 -13.57 -12.18 -8.78
N PRO A 106 -14.89 -12.25 -9.07
CA PRO A 106 -15.47 -13.36 -9.81
C PRO A 106 -14.95 -13.47 -11.26
N TRP A 107 -14.33 -12.41 -11.79
CA TRP A 107 -13.86 -12.36 -13.17
C TRP A 107 -12.40 -11.87 -13.24
N PRO A 108 -11.55 -12.45 -14.10
CA PRO A 108 -10.17 -11.99 -14.31
C PRO A 108 -10.05 -10.49 -14.63
N TRP A 109 -11.09 -9.93 -15.26
CA TRP A 109 -11.20 -8.54 -15.68
C TRP A 109 -11.51 -7.56 -14.52
N SER A 110 -11.84 -8.06 -13.32
CA SER A 110 -12.13 -7.25 -12.13
C SER A 110 -10.85 -6.81 -11.38
N GLY A 111 -9.83 -6.37 -12.13
CA GLY A 111 -8.56 -5.90 -11.57
C GLY A 111 -7.54 -7.00 -11.22
N LEU A 112 -7.79 -8.26 -11.63
CA LEU A 112 -6.80 -9.35 -11.50
C LEU A 112 -5.86 -9.39 -12.72
N MET A 113 -6.36 -9.03 -13.90
CA MET A 113 -5.61 -8.93 -15.16
C MET A 113 -5.63 -7.51 -15.71
N LEU A 114 -4.59 -7.18 -16.47
CA LEU A 114 -4.52 -5.93 -17.24
C LEU A 114 -5.57 -5.99 -18.36
N ALA A 115 -6.61 -5.15 -18.30
CA ALA A 115 -7.52 -4.97 -19.40
C ALA A 115 -6.83 -4.14 -20.50
N PRO A 116 -6.96 -4.49 -21.79
CA PRO A 116 -6.40 -3.66 -22.85
C PRO A 116 -7.11 -2.30 -22.87
N SER A 117 -6.39 -1.24 -22.48
CA SER A 117 -6.88 0.13 -22.59
C SER A 117 -6.11 0.92 -23.66
N LYS A 118 -6.79 1.86 -24.29
CA LYS A 118 -6.20 2.80 -25.26
C LYS A 118 -6.11 4.15 -24.58
N ALA A 119 -4.94 4.79 -24.69
CA ALA A 119 -4.77 6.14 -24.19
C ALA A 119 -5.80 7.08 -24.84
N ASN A 120 -6.44 7.91 -24.03
CA ASN A 120 -7.40 8.89 -24.54
C ASN A 120 -6.67 9.95 -25.40
N ALA A 121 -7.28 10.35 -26.51
CA ALA A 121 -6.73 11.39 -27.39
C ALA A 121 -6.69 12.77 -26.70
N GLN A 122 -7.55 12.98 -25.69
CA GLN A 122 -7.59 14.22 -24.90
C GLN A 122 -7.57 13.90 -23.39
N PRO A 123 -6.99 14.78 -22.56
CA PRO A 123 -7.01 14.58 -21.11
C PRO A 123 -8.45 14.66 -20.59
N LEU A 124 -8.86 13.65 -19.82
CA LEU A 124 -10.17 13.63 -19.19
C LEU A 124 -10.17 14.56 -17.98
N VAL A 125 -11.04 15.58 -17.98
CA VAL A 125 -11.24 16.48 -16.84
C VAL A 125 -12.54 16.10 -16.16
N LEU A 126 -12.44 15.60 -14.92
CA LEU A 126 -13.59 15.22 -14.10
C LEU A 126 -13.86 16.31 -13.07
N TYR A 127 -15.09 16.80 -13.06
CA TYR A 127 -15.59 17.67 -12.00
C TYR A 127 -16.39 16.81 -11.04
N GLY A 128 -15.92 16.68 -9.80
CA GLY A 128 -16.57 15.88 -8.78
C GLY A 128 -15.98 16.13 -7.40
N CYS A 129 -16.64 15.62 -6.37
CA CYS A 129 -16.11 15.62 -5.00
C CYS A 129 -15.98 14.18 -4.49
N GLU A 130 -15.08 13.95 -3.55
CA GLU A 130 -14.74 12.59 -3.11
C GLU A 130 -15.93 11.84 -2.48
N ALA A 131 -16.82 12.59 -1.80
CA ALA A 131 -17.98 12.06 -1.09
C ALA A 131 -19.24 11.88 -1.95
N ASP A 132 -19.24 12.32 -3.21
CA ASP A 132 -20.41 12.19 -4.09
C ASP A 132 -20.54 10.78 -4.68
N ALA A 133 -21.74 10.22 -4.60
CA ALA A 133 -22.04 8.87 -5.07
C ALA A 133 -21.87 8.75 -6.60
N GLY A 134 -22.24 9.78 -7.37
CA GLY A 134 -22.05 9.80 -8.83
C GLY A 134 -20.57 9.81 -9.20
N SER A 135 -19.80 10.68 -8.55
CA SER A 135 -18.34 10.80 -8.71
C SER A 135 -17.58 9.54 -8.32
N ARG A 136 -18.10 8.75 -7.36
CA ARG A 136 -17.55 7.42 -7.03
C ARG A 136 -17.75 6.42 -8.17
N LEU A 137 -18.96 6.31 -8.70
CA LEU A 137 -19.27 5.38 -9.80
C LEU A 137 -18.45 5.66 -11.05
N VAL A 138 -18.29 6.94 -11.41
CA VAL A 138 -17.47 7.35 -12.56
C VAL A 138 -16.00 6.97 -12.34
N ARG A 139 -15.45 7.20 -11.13
CA ARG A 139 -14.08 6.76 -10.80
C ARG A 139 -13.92 5.25 -10.90
N GLU A 140 -14.84 4.48 -10.34
CA GLU A 140 -14.79 3.02 -10.39
C GLU A 140 -14.84 2.49 -11.83
N ALA A 141 -15.68 3.10 -12.68
CA ALA A 141 -15.76 2.79 -14.11
C ALA A 141 -14.44 3.13 -14.83
N LEU A 142 -13.88 4.32 -14.61
CA LEU A 142 -12.61 4.72 -15.23
C LEU A 142 -11.43 3.86 -14.79
N CYS A 143 -11.36 3.51 -13.50
CA CYS A 143 -10.37 2.57 -12.97
C CYS A 143 -10.51 1.18 -13.61
N SER A 144 -11.75 0.72 -13.83
CA SER A 144 -12.02 -0.57 -14.49
C SER A 144 -11.63 -0.55 -15.97
N LEU A 145 -11.81 0.60 -16.64
CA LEU A 145 -11.42 0.81 -18.04
C LEU A 145 -9.94 1.17 -18.22
N GLN A 146 -9.21 1.42 -17.13
CA GLN A 146 -7.81 1.87 -17.12
C GLN A 146 -7.59 3.12 -18.00
N LEU A 147 -8.47 4.11 -17.82
CA LEU A 147 -8.47 5.41 -18.52
C LEU A 147 -7.95 6.55 -17.63
#